data_AF-A0A3N6NPD5-F1
#
_entry.id   AF-A0A3N6NPD5-F1
#
_cell.length_a   1.000
_cell.length_b   1.000
_cell.length_c   1.000
_cell.angle_alpha   90.00
_cell.angle_beta   90.00
_cell.angle_gamma   90.00
#
_symmetry.space_group_name_H-M   'P 1'
#
loop_
_entity.id
_entity.type
_entity.pdbx_description
1 polymer ?
#
loop_
_entity_poly.entity_id
_entity_poly.type
_entity_poly.pdbx_seq_one_letter_code
_entity_poly.pdbx_strand_id
1 'polypeptide(L)'
;TINKPPQRKVKDGEYIMMTVRSHDQYNTTIYGLNDRYRGIYNERRVVLMNRADMKKEGLEKKSVVNLVGEHEGQTRRAEKFLVIPYDIPSGCVATYFPEANVLVPINSFAKGSKTPSSKWVAIRLEKAN
;
A
#
# COMPACT_ATOMS: atom_id res chain seq x y z
N THR A 1 24.47 -20.71 4.19
CA THR A 1 24.57 -19.57 3.24
C THR A 1 23.79 -18.40 3.79
N ILE A 2 24.40 -17.22 3.94
CA ILE A 2 23.68 -16.00 4.36
C ILE A 2 23.06 -15.38 3.10
N ASN A 3 21.73 -15.32 3.04
CA ASN A 3 21.02 -14.63 1.96
C ASN A 3 21.13 -13.12 2.17
N LYS A 4 21.72 -12.42 1.21
CA LYS A 4 21.80 -10.95 1.25
C LYS A 4 20.40 -10.36 0.98
N PRO A 5 19.97 -9.33 1.72
CA PRO A 5 18.75 -8.61 1.41
C PRO A 5 18.83 -7.98 0.02
N PRO A 6 17.71 -7.89 -0.72
CA PRO A 6 17.69 -7.17 -1.98
C PRO A 6 17.94 -5.67 -1.76
N GLN A 7 18.90 -5.09 -2.48
CA GLN A 7 19.17 -3.64 -2.45
C GLN A 7 18.31 -2.92 -3.49
N ARG A 8 17.00 -2.83 -3.23
CA ARG A 8 16.07 -2.07 -4.07
C ARG A 8 15.86 -0.68 -3.47
N LYS A 9 16.01 0.36 -4.29
CA LYS A 9 15.71 1.74 -3.93
C LYS A 9 14.43 2.18 -4.64
N VAL A 10 13.64 3.00 -3.97
CA VAL A 10 12.53 3.76 -4.55
C VAL A 10 12.98 5.17 -4.87
N LYS A 11 12.29 5.85 -5.80
CA LYS A 11 12.57 7.26 -6.07
C LYS A 11 12.12 8.12 -4.90
N ASP A 12 12.65 9.34 -4.82
CA ASP A 12 12.17 10.31 -3.83
C ASP A 12 10.69 10.62 -4.07
N GLY A 13 9.89 10.59 -3.00
CA GLY A 13 8.43 10.76 -3.06
C GLY A 13 7.65 9.48 -3.37
N GLU A 14 8.33 8.36 -3.57
CA GLU A 14 7.71 7.03 -3.66
C GLU A 14 7.79 6.27 -2.34
N TYR A 15 6.80 5.40 -2.14
CA TYR A 15 6.62 4.54 -0.98
C TYR A 15 6.49 3.10 -1.43
N ILE A 16 7.02 2.17 -0.63
CA ILE A 16 6.80 0.74 -0.84
C ILE A 16 5.46 0.35 -0.24
N MET A 17 4.52 0.04 -1.12
CA MET A 17 3.21 -0.49 -0.74
C MET A 17 3.27 -2.00 -0.51
N MET A 18 2.64 -2.42 0.57
CA MET A 18 2.24 -3.80 0.82
C MET A 18 0.73 -3.90 1.05
N THR A 19 0.13 -5.01 0.64
CA THR A 19 -1.27 -5.30 0.96
C THR A 19 -1.38 -6.27 2.14
N VAL A 20 -2.35 -6.05 3.01
CA VAL A 20 -2.67 -6.93 4.15
C VAL A 20 -4.16 -7.29 4.13
N ARG A 21 -4.53 -8.36 4.82
CA ARG A 21 -5.95 -8.69 5.04
C ARG A 21 -6.40 -8.08 6.37
N SER A 22 -7.62 -7.58 6.41
CA SER A 22 -8.24 -7.11 7.66
C SER A 22 -8.60 -8.29 8.56
N HIS A 23 -8.97 -7.99 9.81
CA HIS A 23 -9.46 -8.99 10.77
C HIS A 23 -10.62 -9.84 10.22
N ASP A 24 -11.70 -9.20 9.75
CA ASP A 24 -12.92 -9.89 9.29
C ASP A 24 -12.85 -10.23 7.79
N GLN A 25 -11.77 -10.87 7.36
CA GLN A 25 -11.55 -11.20 5.95
C GLN A 25 -10.84 -12.52 5.78
N TYR A 26 -11.34 -13.35 4.85
CA TYR A 26 -10.63 -14.51 4.34
C TYR A 26 -10.46 -14.38 2.83
N ASN A 27 -9.21 -14.17 2.40
CA ASN A 27 -8.88 -13.94 0.99
C ASN A 27 -9.70 -12.80 0.37
N THR A 28 -10.54 -13.06 -0.62
CA THR A 28 -11.42 -12.05 -1.25
C THR A 28 -12.77 -11.91 -0.55
N THR A 29 -13.12 -12.82 0.35
CA THR A 29 -14.38 -12.77 1.10
C THR A 29 -14.24 -11.86 2.30
N ILE A 30 -15.06 -10.81 2.32
CA ILE A 30 -15.13 -9.82 3.41
C ILE A 30 -16.35 -10.18 4.27
N TYR A 31 -16.11 -10.50 5.53
CA TYR A 31 -17.16 -10.80 6.52
C TYR A 31 -17.61 -9.55 7.29
N GLY A 32 -16.77 -8.52 7.32
CA GLY A 32 -17.03 -7.28 8.02
C GLY A 32 -16.14 -6.14 7.54
N LEU A 33 -16.60 -4.92 7.76
CA LEU A 33 -15.85 -3.69 7.42
C LEU A 33 -15.00 -3.18 8.59
N ASN A 34 -14.88 -3.96 9.66
CA ASN A 34 -14.19 -3.58 10.87
C ASN A 34 -12.86 -4.33 10.97
N ASP A 35 -11.79 -3.59 11.20
CA ASP A 35 -10.50 -4.13 11.63
C ASP A 35 -10.25 -3.71 13.07
N ARG A 36 -10.75 -4.54 14.00
CA ARG A 36 -10.66 -4.30 15.45
C ARG A 36 -9.22 -4.16 15.93
N TYR A 37 -8.26 -4.82 15.29
CA TYR A 37 -6.85 -4.75 15.67
C TYR A 37 -6.18 -3.45 15.24
N ARG A 38 -6.73 -2.76 14.24
CA ARG A 38 -6.18 -1.49 13.72
C ARG A 38 -7.05 -0.29 14.04
N GLY A 39 -8.17 -0.48 14.74
CA GLY A 39 -9.11 0.59 15.09
C GLY A 39 -9.76 1.24 13.86
N ILE A 40 -9.92 0.48 12.77
CA ILE A 40 -10.57 0.93 11.53
C ILE A 40 -11.97 0.33 11.48
N TYR A 41 -12.97 1.18 11.28
CA TYR A 41 -14.37 0.80 11.33
C TYR A 41 -15.11 1.34 10.11
N ASN A 42 -15.96 0.49 9.53
CA ASN A 42 -16.81 0.80 8.37
C ASN A 42 -16.05 1.40 7.16
N GLU A 43 -14.77 1.09 7.00
CA GLU A 43 -13.93 1.60 5.92
C GLU A 43 -12.81 0.62 5.60
N ARG A 44 -12.45 0.52 4.33
CA ARG A 44 -11.39 -0.37 3.84
C ARG A 44 -10.43 0.30 2.86
N ARG A 45 -10.80 1.42 2.25
CA ARG A 45 -9.90 2.25 1.46
C ARG A 45 -9.09 3.11 2.41
N VAL A 46 -8.10 2.49 3.04
CA VAL A 46 -7.17 3.15 3.96
C VAL A 46 -5.73 2.92 3.52
N VAL A 47 -4.89 3.91 3.73
CA VAL A 47 -3.44 3.78 3.62
C VAL A 47 -2.83 4.02 5.00
N LEU A 48 -2.30 2.96 5.58
CA LEU A 48 -1.53 2.97 6.82
C LEU A 48 -0.15 3.56 6.53
N MET A 49 0.17 4.66 7.20
CA MET A 49 1.37 5.45 6.88
C MET A 49 2.10 5.88 8.15
N ASN A 50 3.43 5.95 8.07
CA ASN A 50 4.26 6.46 9.15
C ASN A 50 3.97 7.96 9.39
N ARG A 51 3.92 8.38 10.66
CA ARG A 51 3.62 9.79 11.02
C ARG A 51 4.65 10.78 10.49
N ALA A 52 5.94 10.41 10.41
CA ALA A 52 6.97 11.28 9.86
C ALA A 52 6.81 11.47 8.35
N ASP A 53 6.45 10.40 7.63
CA ASP A 53 6.16 10.47 6.20
C ASP A 53 4.89 11.29 5.94
N MET A 54 3.84 11.11 6.75
CA MET A 54 2.64 11.96 6.66
C MET A 54 3.00 13.44 6.80
N LYS A 55 3.85 13.78 7.77
CA LYS A 55 4.32 15.15 7.96
C LYS A 55 5.13 15.65 6.76
N LYS A 56 5.99 14.80 6.19
CA LYS A 56 6.77 15.11 4.97
C LYS A 56 5.86 15.43 3.77
N GLU A 57 4.78 14.67 3.61
CA GLU A 57 3.80 14.86 2.53
C GLU A 57 2.73 15.93 2.84
N GLY A 58 2.77 16.54 4.03
CA GLY A 58 1.75 17.48 4.49
C GLY A 58 0.35 16.87 4.54
N LEU A 59 0.26 15.60 4.95
CA LEU A 59 -0.97 14.83 5.09
C LEU A 59 -1.41 14.78 6.57
N GLU A 60 -2.71 14.92 6.78
CA GLU A 60 -3.34 14.76 8.08
C GLU A 60 -4.05 13.41 8.17
N LYS A 61 -4.43 13.03 9.39
CA LYS A 61 -5.26 11.85 9.60
C LYS A 61 -6.58 12.03 8.84
N LYS A 62 -6.97 11.01 8.08
CA LYS A 62 -8.13 10.98 7.16
C LYS A 62 -8.02 11.93 5.95
N SER A 63 -6.85 12.48 5.63
CA SER A 63 -6.66 13.07 4.30
C SER A 63 -6.96 12.01 3.23
N VAL A 64 -7.64 12.43 2.16
CA VAL A 64 -7.98 11.55 1.03
C VAL A 64 -6.85 11.62 0.02
N VAL A 65 -6.31 10.45 -0.37
CA VAL A 65 -5.25 10.34 -1.36
C VAL A 65 -5.58 9.29 -2.40
N ASN A 66 -5.02 9.47 -3.59
CA ASN A 66 -4.97 8.47 -4.63
C ASN A 66 -3.58 7.84 -4.64
N LEU A 67 -3.55 6.51 -4.77
CA LEU A 67 -2.33 5.73 -4.85
C LEU A 67 -2.00 5.54 -6.34
N VAL A 68 -0.82 5.97 -6.77
CA VAL A 68 -0.41 5.87 -8.18
C VAL A 68 0.84 5.02 -8.29
N GLY A 69 0.80 3.98 -9.10
CA GLY A 69 1.93 3.11 -9.40
C GLY A 69 2.33 3.22 -10.88
N GLU A 70 3.63 3.23 -11.15
CA GLU A 70 4.18 3.21 -12.50
C GLU A 70 4.99 1.94 -12.72
N HIS A 71 4.71 1.23 -13.82
CA HIS A 71 5.45 0.03 -14.19
C HIS A 71 5.51 -0.10 -15.71
N GLU A 72 6.72 -0.23 -16.27
CA GLU A 72 6.95 -0.40 -17.72
C GLU A 72 6.23 0.66 -18.58
N GLY A 73 6.27 1.93 -18.15
CA GLY A 73 5.61 3.04 -18.85
C GLY A 73 4.09 3.09 -18.69
N GLN A 74 3.48 2.18 -17.92
CA GLN A 74 2.06 2.18 -17.63
C GLN A 74 1.77 2.75 -16.24
N THR A 75 0.93 3.76 -16.19
CA THR A 75 0.44 4.37 -14.94
C THR A 75 -0.86 3.71 -14.52
N ARG A 76 -0.94 3.27 -13.25
CA ARG A 76 -2.14 2.70 -12.64
C ARG A 76 -2.52 3.49 -11.40
N ARG A 77 -3.81 3.65 -11.15
CA ARG A 77 -4.35 4.46 -10.05
C ARG A 77 -5.34 3.65 -9.23
N ALA A 78 -5.26 3.77 -7.91
CA ALA A 78 -6.28 3.34 -6.98
C ALA A 78 -6.76 4.57 -6.20
N GLU A 79 -8.06 4.86 -6.28
CA GLU A 79 -8.58 6.16 -5.85
C GLU A 79 -9.16 6.15 -4.42
N LYS A 80 -9.17 7.33 -3.80
CA LYS A 80 -9.91 7.67 -2.58
C LYS A 80 -9.57 6.79 -1.37
N PHE A 81 -8.31 6.82 -0.93
CA PHE A 81 -7.83 6.19 0.30
C PHE A 81 -7.69 7.21 1.43
N LEU A 82 -8.16 6.86 2.62
CA LEU A 82 -7.95 7.65 3.83
C LEU A 82 -6.57 7.36 4.43
N VAL A 83 -5.79 8.40 4.69
CA VAL A 83 -4.51 8.27 5.37
C VAL A 83 -4.72 8.01 6.85
N ILE A 84 -4.22 6.89 7.35
CA ILE A 84 -4.31 6.48 8.76
C ILE A 84 -2.90 6.38 9.33
N PRO A 85 -2.57 7.12 10.41
CA PRO A 85 -1.27 7.00 11.05
C PRO A 85 -1.11 5.60 11.65
N TYR A 86 0.02 4.96 11.36
CA TYR A 86 0.32 3.61 11.83
C TYR A 86 1.82 3.43 12.08
N ASP A 87 2.17 2.50 12.97
CA ASP A 87 3.56 2.17 13.28
C ASP A 87 4.12 1.20 12.23
N ILE A 88 4.34 1.75 11.03
CA ILE A 88 4.99 1.10 9.89
C ILE A 88 6.36 1.77 9.65
N PRO A 89 7.39 1.05 9.15
CA PRO A 89 8.66 1.69 8.80
C PRO A 89 8.47 2.87 7.83
N SER A 90 9.23 3.95 8.04
CA SER A 90 9.25 5.09 7.11
C SER A 90 9.67 4.64 5.71
N GLY A 91 9.05 5.24 4.69
CA GLY A 91 9.18 4.84 3.28
C GLY A 91 8.31 3.65 2.89
N CYS A 92 7.51 3.10 3.81
CA CYS A 92 6.58 2.02 3.55
C CYS A 92 5.14 2.44 3.87
N VAL A 93 4.19 1.87 3.12
CA VAL A 93 2.76 2.03 3.36
C VAL A 93 2.05 0.68 3.25
N ALA A 94 0.94 0.55 3.97
CA ALA A 94 0.11 -0.65 3.89
C ALA A 94 -1.35 -0.30 3.60
N THR A 95 -2.02 -1.15 2.83
CA THR A 95 -3.44 -1.03 2.51
C THR A 95 -4.11 -2.40 2.59
N TYR A 96 -5.43 -2.43 2.66
CA TYR A 96 -6.15 -3.69 2.57
C TYR A 96 -6.14 -4.26 1.15
N PHE A 97 -6.11 -5.60 1.09
CA PHE A 97 -6.44 -6.38 -0.09
C PHE A 97 -7.97 -6.57 -0.14
N PRO A 98 -8.64 -6.49 -1.31
CA PRO A 98 -8.10 -6.29 -2.65
C PRO A 98 -8.07 -4.83 -3.14
N GLU A 99 -8.27 -3.85 -2.26
CA GLU A 99 -8.59 -2.45 -2.63
C GLU A 99 -7.54 -1.80 -3.54
N ALA A 100 -6.25 -2.16 -3.39
CA ALA A 100 -5.15 -1.66 -4.21
C ALA A 100 -4.61 -2.68 -5.23
N ASN A 101 -5.34 -3.77 -5.51
CA ASN A 101 -4.84 -4.84 -6.38
C ASN A 101 -4.57 -4.37 -7.82
N VAL A 102 -5.27 -3.32 -8.27
CA VAL A 102 -5.02 -2.66 -9.57
C VAL A 102 -3.58 -2.17 -9.70
N LEU A 103 -2.88 -1.85 -8.61
CA LEU A 103 -1.51 -1.34 -8.65
C LEU A 103 -0.45 -2.45 -8.80
N VAL A 104 -0.82 -3.72 -8.63
CA VAL A 104 0.11 -4.85 -8.73
C VAL A 104 0.34 -5.18 -10.21
N PRO A 105 1.54 -4.98 -10.76
CA PRO A 105 1.80 -5.27 -12.15
C PRO A 105 1.90 -6.78 -12.40
N ILE A 106 1.12 -7.29 -13.35
CA ILE A 106 1.10 -8.72 -13.71
C ILE A 106 2.44 -9.22 -14.26
N ASN A 107 3.19 -8.34 -14.94
CA ASN A 107 4.50 -8.64 -15.52
C ASN A 107 5.65 -8.59 -14.49
N SER A 108 5.38 -8.15 -13.26
CA SER A 108 6.39 -8.11 -12.21
C SER A 108 6.32 -9.35 -11.35
N PHE A 109 7.23 -10.30 -11.59
CA PHE A 109 7.28 -11.56 -10.87
C PHE A 109 8.71 -12.02 -10.56
N ALA A 110 8.82 -12.91 -9.58
CA ALA A 110 10.09 -13.56 -9.26
C ALA A 110 10.54 -14.48 -10.42
N LYS A 111 11.81 -14.33 -10.85
CA LYS A 111 12.39 -15.02 -12.03
C LYS A 111 12.21 -16.54 -12.02
N GLY A 112 12.21 -17.18 -10.84
CA GLY A 112 12.11 -18.63 -10.70
C GLY A 112 10.68 -19.17 -10.52
N SER A 113 9.85 -18.52 -9.70
CA SER A 113 8.52 -19.03 -9.32
C SER A 113 7.37 -18.39 -10.09
N LYS A 114 7.63 -17.30 -10.82
CA LYS A 114 6.61 -16.43 -11.41
C LYS A 114 5.59 -15.88 -10.38
N THR A 115 5.94 -15.88 -9.09
CA THR A 115 5.10 -15.26 -8.06
C THR A 115 5.08 -13.74 -8.24
N PRO A 116 3.90 -13.09 -8.32
CA PRO A 116 3.81 -11.64 -8.47
C PRO A 116 4.47 -10.87 -7.31
N SER A 117 5.07 -9.71 -7.62
CA SER A 117 5.75 -8.83 -6.65
C SER A 117 4.78 -8.02 -5.78
N SER A 118 3.71 -8.63 -5.26
CA SER A 118 2.61 -7.94 -4.55
C SER A 118 3.00 -7.33 -3.19
N LYS A 119 4.17 -7.67 -2.66
CA LYS A 119 4.73 -7.13 -1.41
C LYS A 119 5.78 -6.03 -1.61
N TRP A 120 6.07 -5.70 -2.86
CA TRP A 120 7.01 -4.64 -3.23
C TRP A 120 6.46 -3.91 -4.46
N VAL A 121 5.52 -3.00 -4.22
CA VAL A 121 4.97 -2.13 -5.27
C VAL A 121 5.32 -0.68 -4.92
N ALA A 122 6.15 -0.04 -5.74
CA ALA A 122 6.46 1.37 -5.56
C ALA A 122 5.26 2.20 -6.00
N ILE A 123 4.80 3.10 -5.13
CA ILE A 123 3.69 4.00 -5.41
C ILE A 123 4.04 5.42 -4.97
N ARG A 124 3.39 6.41 -5.57
CA ARG A 124 3.36 7.80 -5.11
C ARG A 124 1.95 8.16 -4.63
N LEU A 125 1.86 9.11 -3.71
CA LEU A 125 0.59 9.60 -3.18
C LEU A 125 0.22 10.90 -3.90
N GLU A 126 -1.03 11.01 -4.32
CA GLU A 126 -1.61 12.27 -4.82
C GLU A 126 -2.77 12.66 -3.91
N LYS A 127 -2.80 13.88 -3.37
CA LYS A 127 -3.99 14.37 -2.66
C LYS A 127 -5.20 14.33 -3.59
N ALA A 128 -6.30 13.76 -3.11
CA ALA A 128 -7.58 13.84 -3.81
C ALA A 128 -8.23 15.19 -3.43
N ASN A 129 -8.58 15.98 -4.44
CA ASN A 129 -9.36 17.20 -4.27
C ASN A 129 -10.80 16.91 -3.85
#